data_AF-A0AAD7R867-F1
#
_entry.id   AF-A0AAD7R867-F1
#
_cell.length_a   1.000
_cell.length_b   1.000
_cell.length_c   1.000
_cell.angle_alpha   90.00
_cell.angle_beta   90.00
_cell.angle_gamma   90.00
#
_symmetry.space_group_name_H-M   'P 1'
#
loop_
_entity.id
_entity.type
_entity.pdbx_description
1 polymer ?
#
loop_
_entity_poly.entity_id
_entity_poly.type
_entity_poly.pdbx_seq_one_letter_code
_entity_poly.pdbx_strand_id
1 'polypeptide(L)'
;MISSVNTFNRKLLLLSTKLQCQDLRYFQNMHSELERQGKDTVKLDSARHIEQVQSISSEFDRCYIDFASLEPVATYMRFPFGTDIHVDDIASKVGSFFHLDTTAVENEILTLQNDIQMKSRATTEMKASLLHLSTLTLITIFTFLITLLQLSQFTDQDVYSTVGQTSHHSPGAQNTETSGQSSFLKRLAAVCPWLLCALLLTAAIVLGVLYMRASPNCSMRCVEEPRANSSTLNQLQRDYNSLITQNTQLQRDVDAVVAKSPLLDQYCPLRSQKRVCRPCPEGWEQRNSTCYYFSTEEKSWQDSRSECLKQGADLVIIESEGEQDFISKHTRGGYYWIGLSDSETEGTWLWVDGTPLQKDKA
;
A
#
# COMPACT_ATOMS: atom_id res chain seq x y z
N MET A 1 -1.88 -1.14 12.00
CA MET A 1 -1.60 -2.08 13.11
C MET A 1 -1.73 -1.39 14.48
N ILE A 2 -0.90 -0.39 14.81
CA ILE A 2 -0.99 0.36 16.10
C ILE A 2 -2.40 0.93 16.34
N SER A 3 -3.00 1.58 15.34
CA SER A 3 -4.40 2.06 15.43
C SER A 3 -5.42 0.94 15.70
N SER A 4 -5.22 -0.25 15.13
CA SER A 4 -6.08 -1.42 15.34
C SER A 4 -5.93 -2.00 16.75
N VAL A 5 -4.70 -2.02 17.27
CA VAL A 5 -4.37 -2.41 18.66
C VAL A 5 -5.01 -1.45 19.66
N ASN A 6 -4.87 -0.14 19.45
CA ASN A 6 -5.49 0.89 20.29
C ASN A 6 -7.03 0.83 20.24
N THR A 7 -7.60 0.52 19.08
CA THR A 7 -9.05 0.34 18.92
C THR A 7 -9.55 -0.90 19.67
N PHE A 8 -8.79 -1.99 19.63
CA PHE A 8 -9.11 -3.21 20.37
C PHE A 8 -9.03 -2.99 21.88
N ASN A 9 -7.99 -2.32 22.38
CA ASN A 9 -7.84 -2.02 23.80
C ASN A 9 -9.00 -1.14 24.32
N ARG A 10 -9.38 -0.10 23.56
CA ARG A 10 -10.57 0.72 23.87
C ARG A 10 -11.88 -0.09 23.91
N LYS A 11 -12.02 -1.10 23.05
CA LYS A 11 -13.18 -1.99 23.06
C LYS A 11 -13.19 -2.90 24.30
N LEU A 12 -12.04 -3.44 24.72
CA LEU A 12 -11.96 -4.23 25.95
C LEU A 12 -12.36 -3.40 27.18
N LEU A 13 -11.86 -2.16 27.26
CA LEU A 13 -12.21 -1.24 28.33
C LEU A 13 -13.72 -0.94 28.35
N LEU A 14 -14.30 -0.66 27.17
CA LEU A 14 -15.74 -0.44 27.02
C LEU A 14 -16.55 -1.64 27.48
N LEU A 15 -16.17 -2.86 27.10
CA LEU A 15 -16.85 -4.09 27.50
C LEU A 15 -16.78 -4.30 29.02
N SER A 16 -15.62 -4.05 29.64
CA SER A 16 -15.47 -4.10 31.10
C SER A 16 -16.41 -3.12 31.81
N THR A 17 -16.50 -1.87 31.34
CA THR A 17 -17.42 -0.86 31.89
C THR A 17 -18.89 -1.27 31.71
N LYS A 18 -19.25 -1.86 30.58
CA LYS A 18 -20.63 -2.29 30.33
C LYS A 18 -21.03 -3.49 31.20
N LEU A 19 -20.11 -4.41 31.48
CA LEU A 19 -20.34 -5.49 32.44
C LEU A 19 -20.53 -4.97 33.88
N GLN A 20 -19.77 -3.95 34.27
CA GLN A 20 -19.94 -3.28 35.58
C GLN A 20 -21.31 -2.63 35.71
N CYS A 21 -21.83 -2.05 34.62
CA CYS A 21 -23.17 -1.45 34.58
C CYS A 21 -24.30 -2.47 34.34
N GLN A 22 -24.00 -3.78 34.27
CA GLN A 22 -24.94 -4.84 33.90
C GLN A 22 -25.67 -4.59 32.56
N ASP A 23 -25.08 -3.82 31.64
CA ASP A 23 -25.66 -3.49 30.34
C ASP A 23 -25.30 -4.58 29.30
N LEU A 24 -26.14 -5.61 29.24
CA LEU A 24 -25.91 -6.79 28.39
C LEU A 24 -26.23 -6.58 26.90
N ARG A 25 -26.69 -5.40 26.48
CA ARG A 25 -26.99 -5.10 25.07
C ARG A 25 -25.77 -5.19 24.15
N TYR A 26 -24.58 -5.07 24.72
CA TYR A 26 -23.30 -5.20 24.03
C TYR A 26 -22.80 -6.66 23.95
N PHE A 27 -23.55 -7.61 24.52
CA PHE A 27 -23.19 -9.02 24.63
C PHE A 27 -24.32 -9.92 24.11
N GLN A 28 -24.60 -9.85 22.80
CA GLN A 28 -25.71 -10.55 22.13
C GLN A 28 -25.77 -12.06 22.43
N ASN A 29 -24.62 -12.73 22.53
CA ASN A 29 -24.54 -14.16 22.81
C ASN A 29 -24.70 -14.49 24.31
N MET A 30 -24.38 -13.55 25.20
CA MET A 30 -24.44 -13.78 26.64
C MET A 30 -25.86 -13.69 27.16
N HIS A 31 -26.64 -12.76 26.60
CA HIS A 31 -28.06 -12.61 26.95
C HIS A 31 -28.86 -13.87 26.60
N SER A 32 -28.72 -14.37 25.37
CA SER A 32 -29.37 -15.58 24.88
C SER A 32 -28.93 -16.84 25.64
N GLU A 33 -27.66 -16.94 26.01
CA GLU A 33 -27.15 -18.07 26.80
C GLU A 33 -27.67 -18.05 28.25
N LEU A 34 -27.86 -16.88 28.86
CA LEU A 34 -28.46 -16.75 30.19
C LEU A 34 -29.94 -17.16 30.19
N GLU A 35 -30.69 -16.76 29.15
CA GLU A 35 -32.06 -17.21 28.93
C GLU A 35 -32.13 -18.74 28.76
N ARG A 36 -31.23 -19.32 27.96
CA ARG A 36 -31.13 -20.78 27.76
C ARG A 36 -30.85 -21.55 29.05
N GLN A 37 -30.06 -20.97 29.95
CA GLN A 37 -29.71 -21.56 31.24
C GLN A 37 -30.73 -21.27 32.36
N GLY A 38 -31.82 -20.53 32.07
CA GLY A 38 -32.79 -20.11 33.08
C GLY A 38 -32.21 -19.21 34.16
N LYS A 39 -31.10 -18.52 33.87
CA LYS A 39 -30.43 -17.61 34.82
C LYS A 39 -30.94 -16.18 34.61
N ASP A 40 -31.30 -15.53 35.72
CA ASP A 40 -31.71 -14.14 35.73
C ASP A 40 -30.51 -13.23 35.38
N THR A 41 -30.69 -12.38 34.38
CA THR A 41 -29.70 -11.39 33.93
C THR A 41 -29.38 -10.37 35.03
N VAL A 42 -30.32 -10.11 35.94
CA VAL A 42 -30.15 -9.24 37.11
C VAL A 42 -29.24 -9.89 38.17
N LYS A 43 -29.12 -11.23 38.17
CA LYS A 43 -28.28 -12.01 39.09
C LYS A 43 -26.96 -12.47 38.48
N LEU A 44 -26.60 -11.98 37.29
CA LEU A 44 -25.32 -12.30 36.67
C LEU A 44 -24.17 -11.88 37.59
N ASP A 45 -23.29 -12.84 37.91
CA ASP A 45 -22.02 -12.58 38.58
C ASP A 45 -21.07 -11.86 37.61
N SER A 46 -21.26 -10.54 37.48
CA SER A 46 -20.43 -9.68 36.63
C SER A 46 -18.97 -9.66 37.09
N ALA A 47 -18.68 -9.91 38.37
CA ALA A 47 -17.34 -9.82 38.92
C ALA A 47 -16.39 -10.84 38.26
N ARG A 48 -16.85 -12.09 38.10
CA ARG A 48 -16.08 -13.14 37.41
C ARG A 48 -15.77 -12.79 35.95
N HIS A 49 -16.75 -12.23 35.24
CA HIS A 49 -16.58 -11.87 33.82
C HIS A 49 -15.68 -10.65 33.66
N ILE A 50 -15.76 -9.69 34.58
CA ILE A 50 -14.85 -8.54 34.64
C ILE A 50 -13.41 -9.01 34.85
N GLU A 51 -13.18 -9.95 35.77
CA GLU A 51 -11.84 -10.52 36.02
C GLU A 51 -11.25 -11.18 34.77
N GLN A 52 -12.07 -11.92 34.01
CA GLN A 52 -11.65 -12.52 32.74
C GLN A 52 -11.29 -11.46 31.68
N VAL A 53 -12.10 -10.41 31.54
CA VAL A 53 -11.82 -9.32 30.59
C VAL A 53 -10.55 -8.56 30.99
N GLN A 54 -10.33 -8.33 32.29
CA GLN A 54 -9.13 -7.69 32.82
C GLN A 54 -7.89 -8.55 32.60
N SER A 55 -7.97 -9.87 32.79
CA SER A 55 -6.88 -10.81 32.50
C SER A 55 -6.47 -10.75 31.03
N ILE A 56 -7.44 -10.83 30.11
CA ILE A 56 -7.20 -10.72 28.66
C ILE A 56 -6.59 -9.36 28.30
N SER A 57 -7.07 -8.27 28.91
CA SER A 57 -6.51 -6.93 28.70
C SER A 57 -5.05 -6.86 29.14
N SER A 58 -4.71 -7.42 30.30
CA SER A 58 -3.34 -7.41 30.82
C SER A 58 -2.37 -8.24 29.97
N GLU A 59 -2.83 -9.39 29.45
CA GLU A 59 -2.05 -10.22 28.55
C GLU A 59 -1.86 -9.57 27.19
N PHE A 60 -2.90 -8.90 26.69
CA PHE A 60 -2.83 -8.09 25.48
C PHE A 60 -1.83 -6.94 25.64
N ASP A 61 -1.93 -6.15 26.69
CA ASP A 61 -1.00 -5.03 26.93
C ASP A 61 0.45 -5.52 27.02
N ARG A 62 0.70 -6.66 27.69
CA ARG A 62 2.04 -7.28 27.76
C ARG A 62 2.58 -7.68 26.40
N CYS A 63 1.76 -8.28 25.54
CA CYS A 63 2.18 -8.74 24.21
C CYS A 63 2.41 -7.62 23.21
N TYR A 64 1.83 -6.43 23.44
CA TYR A 64 1.87 -5.30 22.50
C TYR A 64 2.65 -4.08 23.01
N ILE A 65 3.26 -4.16 24.19
CA ILE A 65 4.04 -3.06 24.78
C ILE A 65 5.20 -2.60 23.88
N ASP A 66 5.86 -3.54 23.21
CA ASP A 66 6.96 -3.28 22.27
C ASP A 66 6.49 -2.63 20.96
N PHE A 67 5.22 -2.78 20.61
CA PHE A 67 4.63 -2.10 19.45
C PHE A 67 4.15 -0.69 19.80
N ALA A 68 3.63 -0.48 21.02
CA ALA A 68 3.27 0.82 21.52
C ALA A 68 4.49 1.74 21.65
N SER A 69 5.64 1.18 22.04
CA SER A 69 6.90 1.95 22.09
C SER A 69 7.39 2.43 20.72
N LEU A 70 6.93 1.86 19.61
CA LEU A 70 7.25 2.30 18.26
C LEU A 70 6.32 3.40 17.72
N GLU A 71 5.28 3.79 18.48
CA GLU A 71 4.33 4.84 18.07
C GLU A 71 4.99 6.20 17.76
N PRO A 72 5.98 6.69 18.53
CA PRO A 72 6.69 7.94 18.18
C PRO A 72 7.42 7.84 16.85
N VAL A 73 8.06 6.71 16.58
CA VAL A 73 8.80 6.44 15.32
C VAL A 73 7.83 6.36 14.14
N ALA A 74 6.69 5.69 14.31
CA ALA A 74 5.64 5.61 13.28
C ALA A 74 4.99 6.97 13.00
N THR A 75 4.83 7.80 14.03
CA THR A 75 4.29 9.16 13.92
C THR A 75 5.24 10.06 13.13
N TYR A 76 6.55 9.96 13.42
CA TYR A 76 7.59 10.64 12.66
C TYR A 76 7.60 10.25 11.18
N MET A 77 7.57 8.95 10.86
CA MET A 77 7.54 8.50 9.46
C MET A 77 6.29 8.98 8.71
N ARG A 78 5.17 9.17 9.41
CA ARG A 78 3.92 9.64 8.81
C ARG A 78 3.90 11.16 8.62
N PHE A 79 4.46 11.91 9.56
CA PHE A 79 4.42 13.37 9.51
C PHE A 79 5.70 13.98 10.11
N PRO A 80 6.85 13.93 9.42
CA PRO A 80 8.16 14.22 10.00
C PRO A 80 8.38 15.67 10.46
N PHE A 81 7.43 16.58 10.19
CA PHE A 81 7.47 17.99 10.56
C PHE A 81 6.31 18.42 11.48
N GLY A 82 5.70 17.46 12.19
CA GLY A 82 4.67 17.75 13.16
C GLY A 82 5.17 18.59 14.34
N THR A 83 4.34 19.52 14.81
CA THR A 83 4.62 20.31 16.01
C THR A 83 4.68 19.46 17.28
N ASP A 84 4.06 18.29 17.25
CA ASP A 84 3.97 17.35 18.38
C ASP A 84 5.11 16.32 18.37
N ILE A 85 6.16 16.54 17.58
CA ILE A 85 7.24 15.58 17.39
C ILE A 85 8.54 16.09 18.00
N HIS A 86 8.91 15.48 19.13
CA HIS A 86 10.18 15.73 19.79
C HIS A 86 11.23 14.74 19.27
N VAL A 87 12.27 15.28 18.62
CA VAL A 87 13.37 14.50 18.03
C VAL A 87 14.08 13.67 19.09
N ASP A 88 14.32 14.26 20.26
CA ASP A 88 14.99 13.65 21.41
C ASP A 88 14.26 12.38 21.90
N ASP A 89 12.92 12.43 21.94
CA ASP A 89 12.09 11.30 22.34
C ASP A 89 12.20 10.13 21.34
N ILE A 90 12.29 10.44 20.04
CA ILE A 90 12.46 9.44 18.99
C ILE A 90 13.87 8.86 19.05
N ALA A 91 14.88 9.71 19.16
CA ALA A 91 16.27 9.31 19.21
C ALA A 91 16.54 8.39 20.41
N SER A 92 16.00 8.74 21.59
CA SER A 92 16.10 7.93 22.80
C SER A 92 15.42 6.56 22.64
N LYS A 93 14.25 6.52 21.99
CA LYS A 93 13.53 5.27 21.73
C LYS A 93 14.26 4.37 20.72
N VAL A 94 14.76 4.94 19.63
CA VAL A 94 15.49 4.20 18.59
C VAL A 94 16.85 3.74 19.10
N GLY A 95 17.57 4.59 19.84
CA GLY A 95 18.82 4.25 20.51
C GLY A 95 18.65 3.07 21.46
N SER A 96 17.63 3.08 22.32
CA SER A 96 17.34 1.97 23.23
C SER A 96 16.91 0.69 22.53
N PHE A 97 16.06 0.77 21.49
CA PHE A 97 15.57 -0.41 20.76
C PHE A 97 16.64 -1.14 19.96
N PHE A 98 17.56 -0.40 19.33
CA PHE A 98 18.57 -0.97 18.45
C PHE A 98 19.97 -0.98 19.06
N HIS A 99 20.10 -0.62 20.34
CA HIS A 99 21.38 -0.47 21.05
C HIS A 99 22.34 0.49 20.31
N LEU A 100 21.81 1.62 19.83
CA LEU A 100 22.54 2.65 19.10
C LEU A 100 22.84 3.86 20.00
N ASP A 101 23.84 4.64 19.62
CA ASP A 101 24.13 5.92 20.27
C ASP A 101 23.01 6.94 20.00
N THR A 102 22.35 7.39 21.06
CA THR A 102 21.19 8.29 20.99
C THR A 102 21.53 9.61 20.29
N THR A 103 22.70 10.19 20.57
CA THR A 103 23.12 11.46 20.00
C THR A 103 23.42 11.34 18.49
N ALA A 104 24.03 10.25 18.06
CA ALA A 104 24.19 9.95 16.64
C ALA A 104 22.84 9.81 15.92
N VAL A 105 21.87 9.12 16.52
CA VAL A 105 20.53 8.97 15.95
C VAL A 105 19.80 10.32 15.84
N GLU A 106 19.90 11.16 16.86
CA GLU A 106 19.32 12.52 16.85
C GLU A 106 19.87 13.37 15.69
N ASN A 107 21.19 13.36 15.50
CA ASN A 107 21.85 14.09 14.40
C ASN A 107 21.41 13.61 13.01
N GLU A 108 21.23 12.29 12.83
CA GLU A 108 20.73 11.72 11.57
C GLU A 108 19.27 12.14 11.29
N ILE A 109 18.41 12.14 12.31
CA ILE A 109 17.01 12.58 12.19
C ILE A 109 16.95 14.06 11.78
N LEU A 110 17.75 14.93 12.41
CA LEU A 110 17.81 16.36 12.08
C LEU A 110 18.35 16.61 10.67
N THR A 111 19.38 15.86 10.26
CA THR A 111 19.92 15.91 8.89
C THR A 111 18.85 15.55 7.86
N LEU A 112 18.12 14.46 8.11
CA LEU A 112 17.04 14.01 7.23
C LEU A 112 15.90 15.04 7.13
N GLN A 113 15.50 15.66 8.25
CA GLN A 113 14.49 16.72 8.25
C GLN A 113 14.92 17.91 7.38
N ASN A 114 16.18 18.35 7.50
CA ASN A 114 16.72 19.44 6.71
C ASN A 114 16.73 19.13 5.21
N ASP A 115 17.15 17.92 4.82
CA ASP A 115 17.18 17.49 3.42
C ASP A 115 15.77 17.42 2.80
N ILE A 116 14.80 16.87 3.53
CA ILE A 116 13.42 16.80 3.07
C ILE A 116 12.82 18.22 2.93
N GLN A 117 13.10 19.13 3.87
CA GLN A 117 12.66 20.53 3.75
C GLN A 117 13.25 21.21 2.52
N MET A 118 14.56 21.08 2.30
CA MET A 118 15.26 21.65 1.14
C MET A 118 14.64 21.16 -0.18
N LYS A 119 14.38 19.84 -0.28
CA LYS A 119 13.78 19.24 -1.47
C LYS A 119 12.34 19.70 -1.72
N SER A 120 11.56 19.90 -0.65
CA SER A 120 10.18 20.39 -0.75
C SER A 120 10.10 21.84 -1.25
N ARG A 121 11.01 22.72 -0.80
CA ARG A 121 11.10 24.11 -1.25
C ARG A 121 11.51 24.18 -2.72
N ALA A 122 12.55 23.45 -3.12
CA ALA A 122 12.99 23.40 -4.51
C ALA A 122 11.86 22.93 -5.47
N THR A 123 11.07 21.94 -5.05
CA THR A 123 9.94 21.44 -5.85
C THR A 123 8.80 22.46 -5.96
N THR A 124 8.54 23.22 -4.90
CA THR A 124 7.49 24.25 -4.86
C THR A 124 7.87 25.45 -5.72
N GLU A 125 9.12 25.90 -5.64
CA GLU A 125 9.67 26.97 -6.48
C GLU A 125 9.67 26.58 -7.97
N MET A 126 10.00 25.33 -8.29
CA MET A 126 9.92 24.79 -9.65
C MET A 126 8.47 24.78 -10.18
N LYS A 127 7.49 24.38 -9.36
CA LYS A 127 6.06 24.40 -9.74
C LYS A 127 5.53 25.82 -9.92
N ALA A 128 5.91 26.76 -9.05
CA ALA A 128 5.52 28.16 -9.16
C ALA A 128 6.09 28.80 -10.44
N SER A 129 7.34 28.48 -10.79
CA SER A 129 7.98 28.94 -12.02
C SER A 129 7.28 28.39 -13.27
N LEU A 130 6.88 27.12 -13.26
CA LEU A 130 6.16 26.49 -14.37
C LEU A 130 4.75 27.07 -14.55
N LEU A 131 4.07 27.37 -13.45
CA LEU A 131 2.74 28.01 -13.47
C LEU A 131 2.84 29.43 -14.04
N HIS A 132 3.85 30.22 -13.63
CA HIS A 132 4.10 31.54 -14.18
C HIS A 132 4.40 31.51 -15.69
N LEU A 133 5.14 30.50 -16.16
CA LEU A 133 5.41 30.37 -17.59
C LEU A 133 4.12 30.07 -18.38
N SER A 134 3.25 29.20 -17.83
CA SER A 134 1.97 28.87 -18.46
C SER A 134 1.02 30.08 -18.53
N THR A 135 0.94 30.90 -17.49
CA THR A 135 0.07 32.09 -17.48
C THR A 135 0.56 33.15 -18.46
N LEU A 136 1.87 33.37 -18.57
CA LEU A 136 2.43 34.25 -19.59
C LEU A 136 2.09 33.76 -21.01
N THR A 137 2.21 32.46 -21.28
CA THR A 137 1.87 31.92 -22.62
C THR A 137 0.38 32.13 -22.96
N LEU A 138 -0.53 31.90 -22.02
CA LEU A 138 -1.97 32.13 -22.22
C LEU A 138 -2.28 33.61 -22.46
N ILE A 139 -1.65 34.51 -21.71
CA ILE A 139 -1.81 35.96 -21.91
C ILE A 139 -1.34 36.35 -23.32
N THR A 140 -0.20 35.83 -23.77
CA THR A 140 0.32 36.14 -25.12
C THR A 140 -0.58 35.59 -26.24
N ILE A 141 -1.19 34.41 -26.06
CA ILE A 141 -2.14 33.85 -27.03
C ILE A 141 -3.41 34.69 -27.07
N PHE A 142 -3.92 35.10 -25.91
CA PHE A 142 -5.15 35.88 -25.80
C PHE A 142 -4.99 37.29 -26.41
N THR A 143 -3.86 37.95 -26.15
CA THR A 143 -3.57 39.26 -26.77
C THR A 143 -3.43 39.14 -28.28
N PHE A 144 -2.80 38.07 -28.79
CA PHE A 144 -2.71 37.78 -30.23
C PHE A 144 -4.08 37.53 -30.88
N LEU A 145 -4.96 36.75 -30.24
CA LEU A 145 -6.32 36.51 -30.72
C LEU A 145 -7.17 37.78 -30.74
N ILE A 146 -7.05 38.64 -29.71
CA ILE A 146 -7.71 39.95 -29.69
C ILE A 146 -7.20 40.82 -30.85
N THR A 147 -5.88 40.81 -31.13
CA THR A 147 -5.34 41.59 -32.26
C THR A 147 -5.85 41.05 -33.60
N LEU A 148 -5.97 39.74 -33.77
CA LEU A 148 -6.56 39.13 -34.97
C LEU A 148 -8.05 39.46 -35.12
N LEU A 149 -8.82 39.46 -34.03
CA LEU A 149 -10.24 39.87 -34.04
C LEU A 149 -10.42 41.35 -34.39
N GLN A 150 -9.54 42.22 -33.88
CA GLN A 150 -9.53 43.63 -34.22
C GLN A 150 -9.18 43.85 -35.71
N LEU A 151 -8.28 43.03 -36.26
CA LEU A 151 -7.93 43.04 -37.68
C LEU A 151 -9.07 42.53 -38.56
N SER A 152 -9.81 41.49 -38.14
CA SER A 152 -10.95 40.96 -38.91
C SER A 152 -12.16 41.89 -38.92
N GLN A 153 -12.41 42.62 -37.84
CA GLN A 153 -13.45 43.65 -37.82
C GLN A 153 -13.10 44.85 -38.70
N PHE A 154 -11.82 45.10 -38.94
CA PHE A 154 -11.36 46.19 -39.79
C PHE A 154 -11.51 45.89 -41.29
N THR A 155 -11.52 44.62 -41.70
CA THR A 155 -11.68 44.23 -43.12
C THR A 155 -13.11 44.32 -43.63
N ASP A 156 -14.12 44.31 -42.76
CA ASP A 156 -15.54 44.34 -43.17
C ASP A 156 -16.05 45.75 -43.49
N GLN A 157 -15.43 46.80 -42.93
CA GLN A 157 -15.99 48.16 -43.02
C GLN A 157 -15.59 48.91 -44.30
N ASP A 158 -14.58 48.44 -45.03
CA ASP A 158 -14.15 49.04 -46.31
C ASP A 158 -14.87 48.43 -47.53
N VAL A 159 -15.69 47.37 -47.36
CA VAL A 159 -16.40 46.71 -48.48
C VAL A 159 -17.81 47.28 -48.73
N TYR A 160 -18.44 47.93 -47.74
CA TYR A 160 -19.86 48.36 -47.86
C TYR A 160 -20.08 49.83 -48.29
N SER A 161 -19.03 50.63 -48.54
CA SER A 161 -19.19 52.08 -48.79
C SER A 161 -19.02 52.54 -50.25
N THR A 162 -19.20 51.68 -51.26
CA THR A 162 -19.07 52.06 -52.68
C THR A 162 -20.30 51.74 -53.54
N VAL A 163 -21.52 52.00 -53.05
CA VAL A 163 -22.70 52.10 -53.93
C VAL A 163 -23.65 53.18 -53.39
N GLY A 164 -23.65 54.38 -53.98
CA GLY A 164 -24.65 55.39 -53.63
C GLY A 164 -24.38 56.83 -54.11
N GLN A 165 -24.87 57.12 -55.31
CA GLN A 165 -25.49 58.40 -55.74
C GLN A 165 -24.64 59.64 -56.10
N THR A 166 -24.72 59.94 -57.40
CA THR A 166 -24.55 61.21 -58.11
C THR A 166 -25.71 62.20 -57.87
N SER A 167 -25.43 63.50 -57.63
CA SER A 167 -25.86 64.66 -58.47
C SER A 167 -26.07 66.00 -57.70
N HIS A 168 -25.21 66.98 -58.01
CA HIS A 168 -25.37 68.45 -58.14
C HIS A 168 -26.34 69.30 -57.26
N HIS A 169 -25.80 70.26 -56.48
CA HIS A 169 -25.82 71.73 -56.75
C HIS A 169 -24.93 72.53 -55.75
N SER A 170 -24.26 73.60 -56.21
CA SER A 170 -23.35 74.53 -55.48
C SER A 170 -24.06 75.85 -55.08
N PRO A 171 -23.41 76.93 -54.54
CA PRO A 171 -22.03 77.14 -54.02
C PRO A 171 -21.92 77.89 -52.65
N GLY A 172 -20.76 77.85 -52.00
CA GLY A 172 -20.44 78.77 -50.87
C GLY A 172 -19.24 78.40 -49.99
N ALA A 173 -18.05 78.84 -50.41
CA ALA A 173 -16.79 79.11 -49.69
C ALA A 173 -16.62 78.67 -48.20
N GLN A 174 -15.69 77.74 -47.92
CA GLN A 174 -14.32 78.03 -47.42
C GLN A 174 -13.62 76.75 -46.87
N ASN A 175 -12.42 76.52 -47.42
CA ASN A 175 -11.20 76.00 -46.79
C ASN A 175 -11.00 74.49 -46.56
N THR A 176 -10.12 73.96 -47.41
CA THR A 176 -9.04 73.00 -47.17
C THR A 176 -9.39 71.58 -46.71
N GLU A 177 -9.49 70.67 -47.68
CA GLU A 177 -9.18 69.25 -47.51
C GLU A 177 -8.25 68.77 -48.63
N THR A 178 -6.99 68.50 -48.29
CA THR A 178 -6.20 67.47 -48.98
C THR A 178 -6.31 66.20 -48.14
N SER A 179 -7.43 65.52 -48.28
CA SER A 179 -7.67 64.16 -47.79
C SER A 179 -7.09 63.18 -48.81
N GLY A 180 -6.34 62.16 -48.34
CA GLY A 180 -5.97 61.02 -49.19
C GLY A 180 -4.60 60.38 -48.96
N GLN A 181 -3.70 60.96 -48.17
CA GLN A 181 -2.36 60.36 -47.94
C GLN A 181 -1.97 60.18 -46.46
N SER A 182 -2.81 60.59 -45.50
CA SER A 182 -2.43 60.58 -44.08
C SER A 182 -2.91 59.37 -43.26
N SER A 183 -3.82 58.52 -43.76
CA SER A 183 -4.41 57.45 -42.93
C SER A 183 -3.62 56.13 -42.95
N PHE A 184 -2.98 55.76 -44.06
CA PHE A 184 -2.18 54.51 -44.15
C PHE A 184 -0.84 54.62 -43.41
N LEU A 185 -0.14 55.76 -43.54
CA LEU A 185 1.11 56.03 -42.83
C LEU A 185 0.91 56.20 -41.32
N LYS A 186 -0.24 56.73 -40.87
CA LYS A 186 -0.58 56.79 -39.43
C LYS A 186 -0.91 55.42 -38.83
N ARG A 187 -1.43 54.47 -39.62
CA ARG A 187 -1.75 53.11 -39.18
C ARG A 187 -0.50 52.23 -39.03
N LEU A 188 0.50 52.38 -39.91
CA LEU A 188 1.83 51.75 -39.75
C LEU A 188 2.57 52.28 -38.51
N ALA A 189 2.43 53.56 -38.20
CA ALA A 189 3.04 54.18 -37.02
C ALA A 189 2.49 53.67 -35.68
N ALA A 190 1.31 53.04 -35.66
CA ALA A 190 0.71 52.46 -34.45
C ALA A 190 1.01 50.96 -34.26
N VAL A 191 1.30 50.23 -35.34
CA VAL A 191 1.61 48.79 -35.28
C VAL A 191 3.09 48.53 -34.96
N CYS A 192 3.98 49.37 -35.48
CA CYS A 192 5.43 49.26 -35.25
C CYS A 192 5.86 49.37 -33.77
N PRO A 193 5.29 50.28 -32.94
CA PRO A 193 5.63 50.34 -31.51
C PRO A 193 5.20 49.09 -30.73
N TRP A 194 4.08 48.48 -31.11
CA TRP A 194 3.59 47.26 -30.47
C TRP A 194 4.42 46.04 -30.84
N LEU A 195 4.81 45.92 -32.11
CA LEU A 195 5.75 44.88 -32.56
C LEU A 195 7.14 45.04 -31.94
N LEU A 196 7.64 46.28 -31.85
CA LEU A 196 8.88 46.57 -31.13
C LEU A 196 8.77 46.22 -29.65
N CYS A 197 7.65 46.54 -28.99
CA CYS A 197 7.43 46.18 -27.59
C CYS A 197 7.39 44.66 -27.39
N ALA A 198 6.72 43.92 -28.27
CA ALA A 198 6.67 42.45 -28.23
C ALA A 198 8.06 41.81 -28.47
N LEU A 199 8.84 42.35 -29.41
CA LEU A 199 10.22 41.90 -29.66
C LEU A 199 11.14 42.22 -28.48
N LEU A 200 10.99 43.38 -27.84
CA LEU A 200 11.76 43.76 -26.66
C LEU A 200 11.39 42.90 -25.44
N LEU A 201 10.11 42.57 -25.25
CA LEU A 201 9.65 41.68 -24.17
C LEU A 201 10.17 40.25 -24.37
N THR A 202 10.10 39.72 -25.59
CA THR A 202 10.64 38.38 -25.89
C THR A 202 12.16 38.34 -25.73
N ALA A 203 12.88 39.38 -26.20
CA ALA A 203 14.31 39.51 -25.97
C ALA A 203 14.65 39.60 -24.47
N ALA A 204 13.89 40.37 -23.66
CA ALA A 204 14.11 40.47 -22.22
C ALA A 204 13.86 39.15 -21.48
N ILE A 205 12.83 38.38 -21.88
CA ILE A 205 12.56 37.05 -21.32
C ILE A 205 13.70 36.08 -21.68
N VAL A 206 14.14 36.07 -22.95
CA VAL A 206 15.26 35.24 -23.39
C VAL A 206 16.55 35.65 -22.66
N LEU A 207 16.81 36.94 -22.51
CA LEU A 207 17.97 37.46 -21.77
C LEU A 207 17.90 37.11 -20.28
N GLY A 208 16.71 37.12 -19.68
CA GLY A 208 16.47 36.68 -18.30
C GLY A 208 16.70 35.19 -18.12
N VAL A 209 16.22 34.35 -19.06
CA VAL A 209 16.49 32.90 -19.06
C VAL A 209 17.97 32.61 -19.29
N LEU A 210 18.63 33.36 -20.18
CA LEU A 210 20.07 33.26 -20.41
C LEU A 210 20.86 33.76 -19.19
N TYR A 211 20.44 34.81 -18.50
CA TYR A 211 21.07 35.31 -17.27
C TYR A 211 20.87 34.32 -16.11
N MET A 212 19.71 33.69 -15.98
CA MET A 212 19.45 32.62 -15.01
C MET A 212 20.26 31.36 -15.32
N ARG A 213 20.53 31.07 -16.61
CA ARG A 213 21.46 30.00 -17.03
C ARG A 213 22.94 30.38 -16.93
N ALA A 214 23.26 31.67 -17.06
CA ALA A 214 24.60 32.23 -17.14
C ALA A 214 25.03 32.95 -15.86
N SER A 215 24.32 32.75 -14.75
CA SER A 215 24.82 33.06 -13.41
C SER A 215 25.39 31.79 -12.77
N PRO A 216 26.62 31.36 -13.10
CA PRO A 216 27.33 30.36 -12.34
C PRO A 216 28.06 31.04 -11.16
N ASN A 217 27.41 31.97 -10.46
CA ASN A 217 27.96 32.60 -9.27
C ASN A 217 26.95 32.58 -8.12
N CYS A 218 26.49 31.37 -7.79
CA CYS A 218 26.50 31.05 -6.37
C CYS A 218 27.97 30.90 -6.00
N SER A 219 28.53 31.89 -5.30
CA SER A 219 29.68 31.67 -4.43
C SER A 219 29.22 30.81 -3.25
N MET A 220 28.73 29.60 -3.52
CA MET A 220 28.92 28.50 -2.60
C MET A 220 30.41 28.19 -2.73
N ARG A 221 31.18 28.70 -1.77
CA ARG A 221 32.13 27.79 -1.14
C ARG A 221 31.31 26.54 -0.87
N CYS A 222 31.54 25.49 -1.65
CA CYS A 222 31.12 24.18 -1.23
C CYS A 222 31.63 24.07 0.21
N VAL A 223 30.70 23.96 1.17
CA VAL A 223 30.97 23.10 2.31
C VAL A 223 31.54 21.84 1.68
N GLU A 224 32.74 21.46 2.07
CA GLU A 224 33.27 20.16 1.73
C GLU A 224 32.17 19.16 2.08
N GLU A 225 31.48 18.66 1.06
CA GLU A 225 30.81 17.38 1.14
C GLU A 225 31.84 16.45 1.78
N PRO A 226 31.57 15.79 2.91
CA PRO A 226 32.51 14.82 3.43
C PRO A 226 32.69 13.85 2.27
N ARG A 227 33.86 13.87 1.61
CA ARG A 227 34.14 12.95 0.51
C ARG A 227 34.03 11.58 1.13
N ALA A 228 32.87 10.94 0.97
CA ALA A 228 32.82 9.52 0.81
C ALA A 228 33.76 9.26 -0.36
N ASN A 229 34.99 8.91 -0.01
CA ASN A 229 36.11 8.67 -0.90
C ASN A 229 35.59 7.85 -2.10
N SER A 230 35.89 8.27 -3.34
CA SER A 230 35.43 7.58 -4.56
C SER A 230 35.73 6.07 -4.52
N SER A 231 36.81 5.66 -3.85
CA SER A 231 37.09 4.24 -3.60
C SER A 231 36.18 3.59 -2.56
N THR A 232 35.69 4.31 -1.55
CA THR A 232 34.62 3.84 -0.63
C THR A 232 33.30 3.63 -1.38
N LEU A 233 32.92 4.54 -2.28
CA LEU A 233 31.72 4.37 -3.11
C LEU A 233 31.86 3.15 -4.04
N ASN A 234 33.01 3.00 -4.69
CA ASN A 234 33.32 1.84 -5.53
C ASN A 234 33.37 0.55 -4.70
N GLN A 235 33.85 0.60 -3.46
CA GLN A 235 33.86 -0.52 -2.53
C GLN A 235 32.44 -0.93 -2.14
N LEU A 236 31.62 0.02 -1.72
CA LEU A 236 30.23 -0.22 -1.34
C LEU A 236 29.42 -0.79 -2.51
N GLN A 237 29.69 -0.33 -3.73
CA GLN A 237 29.08 -0.89 -4.93
C GLN A 237 29.48 -2.36 -5.16
N ARG A 238 30.75 -2.70 -4.94
CA ARG A 238 31.22 -4.09 -5.04
C ARG A 238 30.58 -4.96 -3.96
N ASP A 239 30.51 -4.47 -2.74
CA ASP A 239 29.92 -5.20 -1.62
C ASP A 239 28.42 -5.40 -1.82
N TYR A 240 27.71 -4.39 -2.33
CA TYR A 240 26.30 -4.49 -2.71
C TYR A 240 26.07 -5.54 -3.81
N ASN A 241 26.86 -5.51 -4.88
CA ASN A 241 26.76 -6.49 -5.97
C ASN A 241 27.10 -7.91 -5.50
N SER A 242 28.07 -8.04 -4.59
CA SER A 242 28.43 -9.30 -3.94
C SER A 242 27.27 -9.82 -3.09
N LEU A 243 26.64 -8.95 -2.29
CA LEU A 243 25.50 -9.30 -1.44
C LEU A 243 24.27 -9.71 -2.25
N ILE A 244 24.00 -9.03 -3.38
CA ILE A 244 22.96 -9.47 -4.35
C ILE A 244 23.26 -10.88 -4.84
N THR A 245 24.52 -11.15 -5.20
CA THR A 245 24.92 -12.45 -5.72
C THR A 245 24.74 -13.55 -4.66
N GLN A 246 25.15 -13.28 -3.42
CA GLN A 246 24.96 -14.18 -2.28
C GLN A 246 23.48 -14.42 -1.98
N ASN A 247 22.65 -13.38 -1.93
CA ASN A 247 21.20 -13.54 -1.73
C ASN A 247 20.56 -14.37 -2.85
N THR A 248 20.98 -14.16 -4.09
CA THR A 248 20.49 -14.95 -5.24
C THR A 248 20.94 -16.41 -5.15
N GLN A 249 22.13 -16.68 -4.61
CA GLN A 249 22.60 -18.04 -4.34
C GLN A 249 21.80 -18.70 -3.21
N LEU A 250 21.62 -18.00 -2.08
CA LEU A 250 20.84 -18.49 -0.95
C LEU A 250 19.40 -18.81 -1.35
N GLN A 251 18.79 -17.97 -2.19
CA GLN A 251 17.45 -18.24 -2.71
C GLN A 251 17.40 -19.56 -3.50
N ARG A 252 18.39 -19.80 -4.37
CA ARG A 252 18.50 -21.06 -5.13
C ARG A 252 18.72 -22.27 -4.21
N ASP A 253 19.52 -22.12 -3.17
CA ASP A 253 19.78 -23.19 -2.21
C ASP A 253 18.52 -23.54 -1.41
N VAL A 254 17.75 -22.53 -0.99
CA VAL A 254 16.42 -22.72 -0.37
C VAL A 254 15.50 -23.46 -1.33
N ASP A 255 15.39 -23.02 -2.59
CA ASP A 255 14.53 -23.68 -3.58
C ASP A 255 14.93 -25.13 -3.83
N ALA A 256 16.24 -25.43 -3.88
CA ALA A 256 16.76 -26.79 -4.02
C ALA A 256 16.45 -27.67 -2.80
N VAL A 257 16.47 -27.12 -1.59
CA VAL A 257 16.09 -27.84 -0.36
C VAL A 257 14.58 -28.09 -0.33
N VAL A 258 13.76 -27.10 -0.68
CA VAL A 258 12.30 -27.26 -0.77
C VAL A 258 11.93 -28.32 -1.81
N ALA A 259 12.60 -28.35 -2.97
CA ALA A 259 12.36 -29.34 -4.01
C ALA A 259 12.62 -30.79 -3.57
N LYS A 260 13.49 -31.01 -2.58
CA LYS A 260 13.76 -32.35 -2.03
C LYS A 260 12.65 -32.87 -1.12
N SER A 261 11.77 -32.00 -0.64
CA SER A 261 10.69 -32.37 0.28
C SER A 261 9.37 -31.70 -0.13
N PRO A 262 8.79 -32.08 -1.30
CA PRO A 262 7.58 -31.46 -1.81
C PRO A 262 6.38 -31.61 -0.84
N LEU A 263 6.34 -32.73 -0.11
CA LEU A 263 5.31 -32.97 0.90
C LEU A 263 5.44 -32.01 2.09
N LEU A 264 6.63 -31.50 2.40
CA LEU A 264 6.82 -30.59 3.54
C LEU A 264 6.14 -29.24 3.31
N ASP A 265 6.02 -28.78 2.06
CA ASP A 265 5.29 -27.55 1.72
C ASP A 265 3.78 -27.68 2.04
N GLN A 266 3.26 -28.91 2.02
CA GLN A 266 1.87 -29.22 2.36
C GLN A 266 1.59 -29.04 3.87
N TYR A 267 2.56 -29.34 4.73
CA TYR A 267 2.46 -29.18 6.20
C TYR A 267 2.91 -27.80 6.65
N CYS A 268 3.90 -27.21 5.97
CA CYS A 268 4.40 -25.89 6.27
C CYS A 268 4.70 -25.14 4.97
N PRO A 269 3.91 -24.11 4.60
CA PRO A 269 4.12 -23.38 3.35
C PRO A 269 5.42 -22.58 3.45
N LEU A 270 6.51 -23.15 2.95
CA LEU A 270 7.87 -22.60 3.10
C LEU A 270 8.07 -21.34 2.26
N ARG A 271 7.23 -21.19 1.22
CA ARG A 271 7.21 -20.04 0.30
C ARG A 271 6.30 -18.90 0.76
N SER A 272 5.53 -19.08 1.83
CA SER A 272 4.63 -18.05 2.36
C SER A 272 5.36 -17.06 3.26
N GLN A 273 5.01 -15.78 3.12
CA GLN A 273 5.50 -14.70 3.98
C GLN A 273 5.13 -14.91 5.46
N LYS A 274 4.08 -15.70 5.72
CA LYS A 274 3.67 -16.15 7.06
C LYS A 274 3.79 -17.68 7.12
N ARG A 275 4.93 -18.16 7.63
CA ARG A 275 5.19 -19.59 7.86
C ARG A 275 4.33 -20.11 9.02
N VAL A 276 3.12 -20.56 8.72
CA VAL A 276 2.25 -21.25 9.68
C VAL A 276 2.30 -22.73 9.34
N CYS A 277 3.15 -23.47 10.04
CA CYS A 277 3.16 -24.92 9.94
C CYS A 277 1.95 -25.49 10.69
N ARG A 278 1.31 -26.52 10.14
CA ARG A 278 0.23 -27.27 10.76
C ARG A 278 0.64 -28.73 10.93
N PRO A 279 0.11 -29.44 11.94
CA PRO A 279 0.39 -30.87 12.11
C PRO A 279 -0.13 -31.72 10.95
N CYS A 280 -1.20 -31.28 10.28
CA CYS A 280 -1.75 -31.92 9.10
C CYS A 280 -1.87 -30.92 7.95
N PRO A 281 -1.85 -31.41 6.70
CA PRO A 281 -2.14 -30.62 5.52
C PRO A 281 -3.46 -29.84 5.61
N GLU A 282 -3.58 -28.80 4.80
CA GLU A 282 -4.87 -28.11 4.68
C GLU A 282 -5.97 -29.06 4.14
N GLY A 283 -7.13 -29.04 4.79
CA GLY A 283 -8.25 -29.94 4.48
C GLY A 283 -8.16 -31.34 5.10
N TRP A 284 -7.13 -31.60 5.92
CA TRP A 284 -6.97 -32.87 6.63
C TRP A 284 -7.28 -32.70 8.12
N GLU A 285 -7.94 -33.69 8.68
CA GLU A 285 -8.32 -33.74 10.09
C GLU A 285 -7.26 -34.46 10.90
N GLN A 286 -6.82 -33.85 12.00
CA GLN A 286 -5.83 -34.46 12.88
C GLN A 286 -6.53 -35.27 13.98
N ARG A 287 -6.04 -36.49 14.19
CA ARG A 287 -6.30 -37.25 15.41
C ARG A 287 -5.00 -37.91 15.86
N ASN A 288 -4.56 -37.58 17.07
CA ASN A 288 -3.26 -37.99 17.62
C ASN A 288 -2.12 -37.58 16.65
N SER A 289 -1.31 -38.55 16.22
CA SER A 289 -0.21 -38.39 15.27
C SER A 289 -0.59 -38.75 13.83
N THR A 290 -1.88 -38.92 13.53
CA THR A 290 -2.37 -39.35 12.21
C THR A 290 -3.28 -38.28 11.61
N CYS A 291 -3.13 -38.05 10.30
CA CYS A 291 -3.95 -37.12 9.53
C CYS A 291 -4.92 -37.91 8.65
N TYR A 292 -6.18 -37.47 8.57
CA TYR A 292 -7.26 -38.14 7.85
C TYR A 292 -7.84 -37.19 6.80
N TYR A 293 -8.01 -37.68 5.58
CA TYR A 293 -8.64 -36.93 4.50
C TYR A 293 -9.99 -37.55 4.15
N PHE A 294 -11.05 -36.75 4.28
CA PHE A 294 -12.40 -37.14 3.90
C PHE A 294 -12.70 -36.54 2.52
N SER A 295 -12.53 -37.34 1.47
CA SER A 295 -12.73 -36.89 0.10
C SER A 295 -14.19 -36.49 -0.15
N THR A 296 -14.39 -35.41 -0.89
CA THR A 296 -15.72 -34.98 -1.35
C THR A 296 -16.12 -35.59 -2.70
N GLU A 297 -15.22 -36.36 -3.33
CA GLU A 297 -15.44 -36.97 -4.64
C GLU A 297 -15.76 -38.47 -4.51
N GLU A 298 -16.83 -38.90 -5.18
CA GLU A 298 -17.17 -40.32 -5.31
C GLU A 298 -16.33 -40.97 -6.42
N LYS A 299 -15.63 -42.05 -6.07
CA LYS A 299 -14.79 -42.84 -6.98
C LYS A 299 -14.91 -44.33 -6.68
N SER A 300 -14.41 -45.17 -7.60
CA SER A 300 -14.22 -46.61 -7.32
C SER A 300 -13.20 -46.81 -6.19
N TRP A 301 -13.22 -47.97 -5.53
CA TRP A 301 -12.23 -48.26 -4.48
C TRP A 301 -10.78 -48.14 -4.99
N GLN A 302 -10.52 -48.66 -6.20
CA GLN A 302 -9.21 -48.60 -6.84
C GLN A 302 -8.78 -47.15 -7.15
N ASP A 303 -9.69 -46.34 -7.69
CA ASP A 303 -9.40 -44.94 -8.01
C ASP A 303 -9.23 -44.09 -6.74
N SER A 304 -10.01 -44.36 -5.70
CA SER A 304 -9.85 -43.73 -4.38
C SER A 304 -8.49 -44.05 -3.79
N ARG A 305 -8.06 -45.31 -3.82
CA ARG A 305 -6.73 -45.70 -3.33
C ARG A 305 -5.61 -45.04 -4.12
N SER A 306 -5.71 -45.04 -5.44
CA SER A 306 -4.76 -44.36 -6.33
C SER A 306 -4.63 -42.88 -5.99
N GLU A 307 -5.74 -42.21 -5.69
CA GLU A 307 -5.74 -40.79 -5.31
C GLU A 307 -5.12 -40.56 -3.93
N CYS A 308 -5.40 -41.40 -2.94
CA CYS A 308 -4.73 -41.35 -1.63
C CYS A 308 -3.20 -41.48 -1.78
N LEU A 309 -2.74 -42.43 -2.61
CA LEU A 309 -1.31 -42.67 -2.86
C LEU A 309 -0.62 -41.47 -3.51
N LYS A 310 -1.28 -40.78 -4.45
CA LYS A 310 -0.74 -39.53 -5.04
C LYS A 310 -0.55 -38.42 -4.01
N GLN A 311 -1.36 -38.41 -2.95
CA GLN A 311 -1.27 -37.45 -1.86
C GLN A 311 -0.31 -37.89 -0.74
N GLY A 312 0.44 -38.99 -0.93
CA GLY A 312 1.37 -39.50 0.06
C GLY A 312 0.71 -40.22 1.24
N ALA A 313 -0.53 -40.69 1.07
CA ALA A 313 -1.30 -41.47 2.05
C ALA A 313 -1.80 -42.79 1.44
N ASP A 314 -2.59 -43.57 2.18
CA ASP A 314 -3.34 -44.72 1.66
C ASP A 314 -4.75 -44.69 2.27
N LEU A 315 -5.65 -45.56 1.81
CA LEU A 315 -6.98 -45.71 2.42
C LEU A 315 -6.84 -46.18 3.87
N VAL A 316 -7.72 -45.68 4.73
CA VAL A 316 -7.60 -45.85 6.19
C VAL A 316 -7.70 -47.32 6.62
N ILE A 317 -6.77 -47.74 7.47
CA ILE A 317 -6.83 -48.98 8.25
C ILE A 317 -7.37 -48.61 9.62
N ILE A 318 -8.39 -49.33 10.10
CA ILE A 318 -9.02 -49.01 11.38
C ILE A 318 -8.48 -49.97 12.44
N GLU A 319 -7.69 -49.46 13.37
CA GLU A 319 -6.97 -50.26 14.37
C GLU A 319 -7.64 -50.28 15.75
N SER A 320 -8.58 -49.36 16.00
CA SER A 320 -9.23 -49.21 17.30
C SER A 320 -10.69 -48.75 17.21
N GLU A 321 -11.49 -49.13 18.20
CA GLU A 321 -12.88 -48.65 18.36
C GLU A 321 -12.95 -47.13 18.41
N GLY A 322 -12.02 -46.49 19.15
CA GLY A 322 -11.96 -45.05 19.21
C GLY A 322 -11.74 -44.42 17.83
N GLU A 323 -10.99 -45.07 16.93
CA GLU A 323 -10.73 -44.58 15.57
C GLU A 323 -11.98 -44.72 14.70
N GLN A 324 -12.65 -45.87 14.79
CA GLN A 324 -13.97 -46.09 14.18
C GLN A 324 -14.97 -45.00 14.60
N ASP A 325 -15.02 -44.65 15.88
CA ASP A 325 -15.89 -43.60 16.41
C ASP A 325 -15.56 -42.22 15.84
N PHE A 326 -14.27 -41.89 15.72
CA PHE A 326 -13.81 -40.62 15.16
C PHE A 326 -14.20 -40.49 13.69
N ILE A 327 -13.98 -41.55 12.90
CA ILE A 327 -14.35 -41.61 11.48
C ILE A 327 -15.86 -41.49 11.34
N SER A 328 -16.64 -42.27 12.10
CA SER A 328 -18.10 -42.28 12.03
C SER A 328 -18.73 -40.91 12.35
N LYS A 329 -18.14 -40.17 13.30
CA LYS A 329 -18.57 -38.79 13.63
C LYS A 329 -18.30 -37.82 12.49
N HIS A 330 -17.18 -37.97 11.79
CA HIS A 330 -16.81 -37.10 10.66
C HIS A 330 -17.64 -37.39 9.41
N THR A 331 -17.90 -38.66 9.10
CA THR A 331 -18.68 -39.03 7.91
C THR A 331 -20.15 -38.68 8.02
N ARG A 332 -20.67 -38.45 9.24
CA ARG A 332 -22.08 -38.10 9.52
C ARG A 332 -23.08 -39.07 8.87
N GLY A 333 -22.71 -40.35 8.81
CA GLY A 333 -23.52 -41.40 8.18
C GLY A 333 -23.38 -41.51 6.65
N GLY A 334 -22.47 -40.75 6.04
CA GLY A 334 -22.09 -40.94 4.63
C GLY A 334 -21.23 -42.20 4.43
N TYR A 335 -21.22 -42.69 3.19
CA TYR A 335 -20.43 -43.85 2.78
C TYR A 335 -19.07 -43.42 2.23
N TYR A 336 -18.01 -43.99 2.78
CA TYR A 336 -16.63 -43.69 2.39
C TYR A 336 -15.87 -45.00 2.21
N TRP A 337 -14.98 -45.04 1.22
CA TRP A 337 -14.07 -46.17 1.07
C TRP A 337 -13.03 -46.17 2.18
N ILE A 338 -12.77 -47.37 2.71
CA ILE A 338 -11.70 -47.65 3.66
C ILE A 338 -10.72 -48.65 3.04
N GLY A 339 -9.60 -48.89 3.71
CA GLY A 339 -8.52 -49.73 3.18
C GLY A 339 -8.79 -51.23 3.16
N LEU A 340 -10.04 -51.67 3.34
CA LEU A 340 -10.40 -53.09 3.41
C LEU A 340 -10.94 -53.57 2.05
N SER A 341 -10.39 -54.66 1.52
CA SER A 341 -10.82 -55.25 0.25
C SER A 341 -10.56 -56.77 0.22
N ASP A 342 -11.37 -57.50 -0.54
CA ASP A 342 -11.17 -58.91 -0.88
C ASP A 342 -10.94 -59.13 -2.39
N SER A 343 -10.59 -58.06 -3.11
CA SER A 343 -10.41 -58.08 -4.58
C SER A 343 -9.34 -59.05 -5.08
N GLU A 344 -8.38 -59.44 -4.25
CA GLU A 344 -7.38 -60.46 -4.60
C GLU A 344 -7.94 -61.89 -4.53
N THR A 345 -8.78 -62.19 -3.54
CA THR A 345 -9.38 -63.51 -3.33
C THR A 345 -10.70 -63.33 -2.58
N GLU A 346 -11.80 -63.56 -3.28
CA GLU A 346 -13.16 -63.47 -2.75
C GLU A 346 -13.29 -64.20 -1.40
N GLY A 347 -13.82 -63.50 -0.40
CA GLY A 347 -13.98 -64.02 0.97
C GLY A 347 -12.74 -63.91 1.87
N THR A 348 -11.59 -63.47 1.33
CA THR A 348 -10.38 -63.16 2.11
C THR A 348 -10.16 -61.66 2.16
N TRP A 349 -10.59 -61.04 3.26
CA TRP A 349 -10.46 -59.60 3.46
C TRP A 349 -9.06 -59.23 3.95
N LEU A 350 -8.39 -58.37 3.17
CA LEU A 350 -7.09 -57.80 3.47
C LEU A 350 -7.19 -56.28 3.57
N TRP A 351 -6.41 -55.72 4.48
CA TRP A 351 -6.13 -54.29 4.51
C TRP A 351 -5.14 -53.91 3.41
N VAL A 352 -5.07 -52.61 3.08
CA VAL A 352 -4.16 -52.07 2.07
C VAL A 352 -2.68 -52.34 2.35
N ASP A 353 -2.30 -52.64 3.59
CA ASP A 353 -0.95 -53.06 4.01
C ASP A 353 -0.71 -54.58 3.88
N GLY A 354 -1.71 -55.34 3.42
CA GLY A 354 -1.68 -56.79 3.26
C GLY A 354 -2.01 -57.58 4.52
N THR A 355 -2.32 -56.92 5.64
CA THR A 355 -2.71 -57.63 6.87
C THR A 355 -4.15 -58.16 6.77
N PRO A 356 -4.43 -59.37 7.30
CA PRO A 356 -5.78 -59.92 7.27
C PRO A 356 -6.69 -59.24 8.30
N LEU A 357 -7.98 -59.15 7.98
CA LEU A 357 -8.99 -58.70 8.93
C LEU A 357 -9.05 -59.65 10.15
N GLN A 358 -8.74 -59.13 11.34
CA GLN A 358 -8.85 -59.89 12.59
C GLN A 358 -10.32 -59.94 13.04
N LYS A 359 -10.86 -61.15 13.23
CA LYS A 359 -12.27 -61.37 13.58
C LYS A 359 -12.58 -61.27 15.08
N ASP A 360 -11.56 -61.10 15.93
CA ASP A 360 -11.66 -61.41 17.38
C ASP A 360 -11.52 -60.20 18.31
N LYS A 361 -11.69 -58.97 17.80
CA LYS A 361 -11.81 -57.76 18.64
C LYS A 361 -13.25 -57.24 18.56
N ALA A 362 -14.17 -57.98 19.18
CA ALA A 362 -15.57 -57.58 19.38
C ALA A 362 -15.76 -56.92 20.75
#